data_AF-A0A9X1A6R4-F1
#
_entry.id   AF-A0A9X1A6R4-F1
#
_cell.length_a   1.000
_cell.length_b   1.000
_cell.length_c   1.000
_cell.angle_alpha   90.00
_cell.angle_beta   90.00
_cell.angle_gamma   90.00
#
_symmetry.space_group_name_H-M   'P 1'
#
loop_
_entity.id
_entity.type
_entity.pdbx_description
1 polymer ?
#
loop_
_entity_poly.entity_id
_entity_poly.type
_entity_poly.pdbx_seq_one_letter_code
_entity_poly.pdbx_strand_id
1 'polypeptide(L)'
;MADVDITPKIRCDNCGKVEEKTVSGSHTSRSFSKPKAWGSARMEGARSADSYGGKSRLDFTDLCPQCADAALDAASEALKTLRSTPSTGVQDSASQAEA
;
A
#
# COMPACT_ATOMS: atom_id res chain seq x y z
N MET A 1 -40.24 -3.07 -18.35
CA MET A 1 -39.22 -3.17 -17.28
C MET A 1 -38.40 -1.89 -17.35
N ALA A 2 -38.24 -1.16 -16.26
CA ALA A 2 -37.33 -0.01 -16.24
C ALA A 2 -35.89 -0.54 -16.25
N ASP A 3 -35.05 -0.01 -17.13
CA ASP A 3 -33.62 -0.29 -17.10
C ASP A 3 -33.04 0.31 -15.82
N VAL A 4 -32.58 -0.55 -14.92
CA VAL A 4 -31.95 -0.15 -13.67
C VAL A 4 -30.46 -0.06 -13.93
N ASP A 5 -29.97 1.16 -14.16
CA ASP A 5 -28.55 1.44 -14.32
C ASP A 5 -27.84 1.49 -12.97
N ILE A 6 -27.38 0.33 -12.48
CA ILE A 6 -26.53 0.25 -11.28
C ILE A 6 -25.05 0.28 -11.68
N THR A 7 -24.35 1.35 -11.28
CA THR A 7 -22.89 1.41 -11.34
C THR A 7 -22.30 0.72 -10.10
N PRO A 8 -21.41 -0.28 -10.24
CA PRO A 8 -20.76 -0.92 -9.12
C PRO A 8 -19.86 0.07 -8.38
N LYS A 9 -19.82 -0.07 -7.05
CA LYS A 9 -18.97 0.74 -6.18
C LYS A 9 -17.62 0.06 -5.94
N ILE A 10 -16.63 0.86 -5.56
CA ILE A 10 -15.31 0.47 -5.10
C ILE A 10 -15.12 0.98 -3.68
N ARG A 11 -14.40 0.23 -2.84
CA ARG A 11 -14.16 0.57 -1.43
C ARG A 11 -12.65 0.56 -1.16
N CYS A 12 -12.17 1.55 -0.42
CA CYS A 12 -10.78 1.64 0.00
C CYS A 12 -10.50 0.61 1.09
N ASP A 13 -9.46 -0.21 0.90
CA ASP A 13 -9.05 -1.26 1.82
C ASP A 13 -8.54 -0.71 3.16
N ASN A 14 -8.02 0.52 3.19
CA ASN A 14 -7.47 1.14 4.39
C ASN A 14 -8.53 1.93 5.18
N CYS A 15 -9.12 2.98 4.58
CA CYS A 15 -10.02 3.90 5.29
C CYS A 15 -11.51 3.61 5.06
N GLY A 16 -11.86 2.66 4.20
CA GLY A 16 -13.25 2.31 3.91
C GLY A 16 -14.02 3.30 3.02
N LYS A 17 -13.38 4.36 2.51
CA LYS A 17 -14.01 5.30 1.55
C LYS A 17 -14.62 4.54 0.37
N VAL A 18 -15.86 4.86 0.01
CA VAL A 18 -16.58 4.24 -1.10
C VAL A 18 -16.78 5.25 -2.22
N GLU A 19 -16.55 4.84 -3.46
CA GLU A 19 -16.75 5.64 -4.67
C GLU A 19 -17.36 4.78 -5.78
N GLU A 20 -17.92 5.40 -6.81
CA GLU A 20 -18.41 4.66 -7.97
C GLU A 20 -17.27 4.32 -8.92
N LYS A 21 -17.34 3.15 -9.57
CA LYS A 21 -16.39 2.78 -10.62
C LYS A 21 -16.62 3.64 -11.86
N THR A 22 -15.56 3.88 -12.63
CA THR A 22 -15.67 4.55 -13.92
C THR A 22 -16.36 3.63 -14.92
N VAL A 23 -17.43 4.13 -15.54
CA VAL A 23 -18.18 3.40 -16.57
C VAL A 23 -17.63 3.79 -17.95
N SER A 24 -17.49 2.81 -18.84
CA SER A 24 -17.16 3.03 -20.25
C SER A 24 -18.03 2.13 -21.13
N GLY A 25 -18.34 2.57 -22.35
CA GLY A 25 -19.28 1.89 -23.25
C GLY A 25 -20.74 2.26 -23.01
N SER A 26 -21.66 1.68 -23.80
CA SER A 26 -23.11 1.97 -23.72
C SER A 26 -23.94 0.69 -23.58
N HIS A 27 -25.08 0.80 -22.89
CA HIS A 27 -26.09 -0.25 -22.71
C HIS A 27 -25.52 -1.62 -22.27
N THR A 28 -25.45 -2.59 -23.19
CA THR A 28 -25.03 -3.98 -22.96
C THR A 28 -23.50 -4.17 -22.99
N SER A 29 -22.76 -3.12 -23.37
CA SER A 29 -21.29 -3.14 -23.51
C SER A 29 -20.56 -2.39 -22.39
N ARG A 30 -21.25 -2.13 -21.27
CA ARG A 30 -20.67 -1.39 -20.14
C ARG A 30 -19.49 -2.16 -19.55
N SER A 31 -18.35 -1.48 -19.48
CA SER A 31 -17.18 -1.91 -18.72
C SER A 31 -16.99 -0.99 -17.53
N PHE A 32 -16.54 -1.57 -16.42
CA PHE A 32 -16.36 -0.88 -15.16
C PHE A 32 -14.90 -0.98 -14.74
N SER A 33 -14.26 0.17 -14.54
CA SER A 33 -12.86 0.24 -14.14
C SER A 33 -12.70 1.02 -12.83
N LYS A 34 -11.56 0.82 -12.18
CA LYS A 34 -11.18 1.59 -11.01
C LYS A 34 -11.03 3.08 -11.40
N PRO A 35 -11.48 4.04 -10.58
CA PRO A 35 -11.26 5.45 -10.87
C PRO A 35 -9.77 5.77 -11.02
N LYS A 36 -9.44 6.65 -11.97
CA LYS A 36 -8.05 6.88 -12.43
C LYS A 36 -7.06 7.23 -11.32
N ALA A 37 -7.50 7.92 -10.26
CA ALA A 37 -6.64 8.38 -9.18
C ALA A 37 -6.50 7.36 -8.02
N TRP A 38 -7.21 6.23 -8.06
CA TRP A 38 -7.07 5.22 -7.03
C TRP A 38 -5.77 4.43 -7.20
N GLY A 39 -5.09 4.18 -6.10
CA GLY A 39 -3.82 3.46 -6.07
C GLY A 39 -3.98 2.02 -5.60
N SER A 40 -2.88 1.28 -5.68
CA SER A 40 -2.69 -0.01 -5.03
C SER A 40 -1.29 -0.02 -4.44
N ALA A 41 -1.06 -0.80 -3.39
CA ALA A 41 0.24 -0.91 -2.75
C ALA A 41 0.52 -2.37 -2.44
N ARG A 42 1.59 -2.91 -3.01
CA ARG A 42 2.04 -4.27 -2.73
C ARG A 42 3.53 -4.27 -2.45
N MET A 43 3.91 -4.73 -1.27
CA MET A 43 5.30 -4.86 -0.84
C MET A 43 5.50 -6.16 -0.09
N GLU A 44 6.61 -6.84 -0.38
CA GLU A 44 6.97 -8.12 0.22
C GLU A 44 8.37 -7.98 0.83
N GLY A 45 8.48 -8.21 2.14
CA GLY A 45 9.74 -8.20 2.86
C GLY A 45 10.21 -9.62 3.21
N ALA A 46 11.51 -9.78 3.45
CA ALA A 46 12.06 -11.01 4.01
C ALA A 46 11.85 -11.13 5.53
N ARG A 47 11.45 -10.04 6.19
CA ARG A 47 11.23 -9.99 7.64
C ARG A 47 10.04 -10.87 8.02
N SER A 48 10.27 -11.79 8.94
CA SER A 48 9.21 -12.58 9.56
C SER A 48 8.32 -11.67 10.41
N ALA A 49 7.02 -11.72 10.15
CA ALA A 49 5.97 -11.06 10.92
C ALA A 49 5.56 -11.86 12.16
N ASP A 50 5.74 -13.18 12.12
CA ASP A 50 5.37 -14.10 13.19
C ASP A 50 6.44 -15.19 13.39
N SER A 51 6.34 -15.91 14.51
CA SER A 51 7.22 -17.02 14.88
C SER A 51 7.10 -18.26 13.99
N TYR A 52 6.12 -18.29 13.07
CA TYR A 52 5.83 -19.40 12.17
C TYR A 52 6.34 -19.16 10.74
N GLY A 53 7.08 -18.07 10.52
CA GLY A 53 7.69 -17.76 9.23
C GLY A 53 6.78 -17.02 8.26
N GLY A 54 5.62 -16.52 8.71
CA GLY A 54 4.83 -15.56 7.95
C GLY A 54 5.68 -14.33 7.63
N LYS A 55 5.71 -13.89 6.38
CA LYS A 55 6.46 -12.70 5.97
C LYS A 55 5.58 -11.47 6.12
N SER A 56 6.15 -10.36 6.60
CA SER A 56 5.45 -9.08 6.56
C SER A 56 5.15 -8.72 5.12
N ARG A 57 3.86 -8.61 4.80
CA ARG A 57 3.36 -8.20 3.48
C ARG A 57 2.42 -7.02 3.66
N LEU A 58 2.58 -6.04 2.78
CA LEU A 58 1.60 -5.00 2.56
C LEU A 58 0.89 -5.34 1.24
N ASP A 59 -0.42 -5.54 1.27
CA ASP A 59 -1.21 -5.99 0.11
C ASP A 59 -2.56 -5.26 0.09
N PHE A 60 -2.57 -4.07 -0.49
CA PHE A 60 -3.76 -3.26 -0.71
C PHE A 60 -4.07 -3.22 -2.20
N THR A 61 -5.24 -3.73 -2.57
CA THR A 61 -5.70 -3.77 -3.96
C THR A 61 -6.33 -2.44 -4.36
N ASP A 62 -7.13 -1.87 -3.47
CA ASP A 62 -7.89 -0.65 -3.71
C ASP A 62 -7.62 0.38 -2.63
N LEU A 63 -6.79 1.38 -2.95
CA LEU A 63 -6.57 2.56 -2.10
C LEU A 63 -7.19 3.79 -2.76
N CYS A 64 -7.94 4.55 -1.97
CA CYS A 64 -8.34 5.89 -2.39
C CYS A 64 -7.09 6.79 -2.52
N PRO A 65 -7.17 7.89 -3.29
CA PRO A 65 -6.01 8.75 -3.57
C PRO A 65 -5.26 9.16 -2.30
N GLN A 66 -5.99 9.59 -1.27
CA GLN A 66 -5.40 10.01 0.01
C GLN A 66 -4.60 8.91 0.70
N CYS A 67 -5.09 7.66 0.71
CA CYS A 67 -4.37 6.55 1.34
C CYS A 67 -3.22 6.05 0.47
N ALA A 68 -3.33 6.14 -0.85
CA ALA A 68 -2.25 5.81 -1.76
C ALA A 68 -1.07 6.79 -1.59
N ASP A 69 -1.36 8.09 -1.57
CA ASP A 69 -0.35 9.14 -1.38
C ASP A 69 0.31 9.03 0.01
N ALA A 70 -0.48 8.83 1.07
CA ALA A 70 0.05 8.64 2.42
C ALA A 70 0.98 7.41 2.52
N ALA A 71 0.64 6.31 1.83
CA ALA A 71 1.50 5.12 1.80
C ALA A 71 2.82 5.39 1.06
N LEU A 72 2.77 6.14 -0.06
CA LEU A 72 3.95 6.54 -0.81
C LEU A 72 4.86 7.48 -0.02
N ASP A 73 4.29 8.45 0.68
CA ASP A 73 5.03 9.41 1.50
C ASP A 73 5.72 8.70 2.67
N ALA A 74 4.99 7.84 3.39
CA ALA A 74 5.54 7.06 4.51
C ALA A 74 6.67 6.14 4.06
N ALA A 75 6.50 5.43 2.93
CA ALA A 75 7.55 4.58 2.37
C ALA A 75 8.77 5.41 1.94
N SER A 76 8.54 6.55 1.28
CA SER A 76 9.61 7.43 0.81
C SER A 76 10.42 8.02 1.96
N GLU A 77 9.75 8.43 3.05
CA GLU A 77 10.40 8.94 4.26
C GLU A 77 11.30 7.87 4.91
N ALA A 78 10.77 6.67 5.12
CA ALA A 78 11.54 5.56 5.69
C ALA A 78 12.73 5.15 4.82
N LEU A 79 12.61 5.19 3.48
CA LEU A 79 13.71 4.88 2.58
C LEU A 79 14.77 5.99 2.53
N LYS A 80 14.36 7.26 2.69
CA LYS A 80 15.30 8.40 2.78
C LYS A 80 16.19 8.27 4.01
N THR A 81 15.63 7.94 5.18
CA THR A 81 16.43 7.76 6.41
C THR A 81 17.46 6.65 6.25
N LEU A 82 17.09 5.53 5.62
CA LEU A 82 18.00 4.42 5.37
C LEU A 82 19.11 4.76 4.37
N ARG A 83 18.82 5.56 3.33
CA ARG A 83 19.81 6.00 2.34
C ARG A 83 20.87 6.92 2.96
N SER A 84 20.49 7.74 3.93
CA SER A 84 21.39 8.70 4.59
C SER A 84 22.29 8.09 5.67
N THR A 85 21.98 6.90 6.16
CA THR A 85 22.90 6.10 6.97
C THR A 85 23.85 5.31 6.07
N PRO A 86 25.15 5.67 5.94
CA PRO A 86 26.13 4.73 5.43
C PRO A 86 26.14 3.52 6.36
N SER A 87 26.18 2.32 5.79
CA SER A 87 26.31 1.05 6.52
C SER A 87 27.31 1.20 7.67
N THR A 88 26.82 1.30 8.90
CA THR A 88 27.66 1.24 10.08
C THR A 88 28.11 -0.21 10.19
N GLY A 89 29.24 -0.50 9.55
CA GLY A 89 30.01 -1.68 9.84
C GLY A 89 30.31 -1.70 11.34
N VAL A 90 30.11 -2.87 11.93
CA VAL A 90 30.83 -3.39 13.10
C VAL A 90 31.41 -2.32 14.03
N GLN A 91 30.65 -1.94 15.06
CA GLN A 91 31.28 -1.50 16.31
C GLN A 91 31.44 -2.74 17.20
N ASP A 92 32.53 -3.47 16.94
CA ASP A 92 33.25 -4.17 18.01
C ASP A 92 33.64 -3.10 19.04
N SER A 93 33.13 -3.21 20.25
CA SER A 93 33.67 -2.50 21.40
C SER A 93 33.87 -3.51 22.51
N ALA A 94 34.97 -4.24 22.34
CA ALA A 94 35.65 -4.92 23.41
C ALA A 94 35.93 -3.95 24.56
N SER A 95 35.75 -4.47 25.77
CA SER A 95 36.56 -4.20 26.97
C SER A 95 36.81 -2.73 27.33
N GLN A 96 36.11 -2.24 28.35
CA GLN A 96 36.72 -1.36 29.34
C GLN A 96 36.77 -2.10 30.68
N ALA A 97 37.99 -2.46 31.04
CA ALA A 97 38.41 -2.90 32.35
C ALA A 97 38.49 -1.70 33.32
N GLU A 98 38.16 -2.00 34.57
CA GLU A 98 38.79 -1.51 35.82
C GLU A 98 38.94 0.00 36.07
N ALA A 99 38.28 0.45 37.15
CA ALA A 99 38.89 1.20 38.23
C ALA A 99 38.22 0.85 39.56
#